data_AF-A0A7V4XR28-F1
#
_entry.id   AF-A0A7V4XR28-F1
#
_cell.length_a   1.000
_cell.length_b   1.000
_cell.length_c   1.000
_cell.angle_alpha   90.00
_cell.angle_beta   90.00
_cell.angle_gamma   90.00
#
_symmetry.space_group_name_H-M   'P 1'
#
loop_
_entity.id
_entity.type
_entity.pdbx_description
1 polymer ?
#
loop_
_entity_poly.entity_id
_entity_poly.type
_entity_poly.pdbx_seq_one_letter_code
_entity_poly.pdbx_strand_id
1 'polypeptide(L)'
;MPRSVRTSLSGALPVLLLCLLLPIPLGAATHKAKEHKARAPRVHSVGLGAFRPVPYIADPDAAAPSQTQLRIRPLIVDGRIAQWTTGEVHLVTATTFTVREALRVNDSLPTDPHPRWIWQLGPWLLVHRTSGRVAELHLPDFDPLVSDVAWFRDYAAYCGLHTGGKLVYAVVAELGTRKPLVSKKLSAFDPANHPTPVCAPANWQLGPLRVSFFPTDATPITYSIDNGFAAPVASADNTTSSVPIP
;
A
#
# COMPACT_ATOMS: atom_id res chain seq x y z
N MET A 1 -2.19 -57.19 9.87
CA MET A 1 -2.56 -58.20 8.87
C MET A 1 -2.53 -57.58 7.47
N PRO A 2 -1.49 -57.81 6.67
CA PRO A 2 -1.47 -57.48 5.25
C PRO A 2 -1.72 -58.75 4.42
N ARG A 3 -2.54 -58.67 3.36
CA ARG A 3 -2.60 -59.73 2.34
C ARG A 3 -1.95 -59.25 1.06
N SER A 4 -0.72 -59.73 0.88
CA SER A 4 -0.01 -59.87 -0.37
C SER A 4 -0.67 -60.95 -1.23
N VAL A 5 -0.83 -60.72 -2.53
CA VAL A 5 -0.77 -61.79 -3.54
C VAL A 5 0.04 -61.27 -4.73
N ARG A 6 1.15 -61.98 -4.97
CA ARG A 6 2.02 -61.91 -6.14
C ARG A 6 1.32 -62.55 -7.33
N THR A 7 1.65 -62.15 -8.56
CA THR A 7 2.27 -63.08 -9.52
C THR A 7 2.84 -62.35 -10.74
N SER A 8 4.10 -62.69 -11.00
CA SER A 8 4.88 -62.51 -12.22
C SER A 8 4.28 -63.28 -13.39
N LEU A 9 4.46 -62.83 -14.63
CA LEU A 9 4.83 -63.73 -15.73
C LEU A 9 5.56 -62.98 -16.85
N SER A 10 6.69 -63.57 -17.22
CA SER A 10 7.65 -63.22 -18.24
C SER A 10 7.14 -63.40 -19.67
N GLY A 11 7.81 -62.75 -20.63
CA GLY A 11 8.21 -63.45 -21.86
C GLY A 11 7.70 -62.92 -23.19
N ALA A 12 8.66 -62.41 -23.97
CA ALA A 12 8.86 -62.64 -25.40
C ALA A 12 7.97 -61.92 -26.45
N LEU A 13 8.63 -61.02 -27.21
CA LEU A 13 8.42 -60.77 -28.64
C LEU A 13 8.35 -62.10 -29.45
N PRO A 14 7.75 -62.18 -30.67
CA PRO A 14 7.85 -61.19 -31.76
C PRO A 14 6.59 -61.05 -32.65
N VAL A 15 6.63 -60.20 -33.69
CA VAL A 15 6.26 -60.50 -35.10
C VAL A 15 6.04 -59.20 -35.90
N LEU A 16 6.71 -59.17 -37.06
CA LEU A 16 6.55 -58.28 -38.21
C LEU A 16 5.14 -57.69 -38.41
N LEU A 17 5.05 -56.37 -38.66
CA LEU A 17 4.18 -55.86 -39.71
C LEU A 17 4.77 -54.57 -40.33
N LEU A 18 5.31 -54.74 -41.53
CA LEU A 18 5.79 -53.71 -42.43
C LEU A 18 4.57 -52.92 -42.96
N CYS A 19 4.17 -51.84 -42.29
CA CYS A 19 3.12 -50.95 -42.77
C CYS A 19 3.71 -49.85 -43.67
N LEU A 20 3.30 -49.93 -44.93
CA LEU A 20 3.47 -49.01 -46.04
C LEU A 20 3.49 -47.51 -45.67
N LEU A 21 4.54 -46.85 -46.16
CA LEU A 21 4.66 -45.40 -46.31
C LEU A 21 3.62 -44.88 -47.30
N LEU A 22 2.64 -44.12 -46.83
CA LEU A 22 1.83 -43.21 -47.63
C LEU A 22 2.01 -41.79 -47.08
N PRO A 23 2.45 -40.81 -47.89
CA PRO A 23 2.62 -39.44 -47.43
C PRO A 23 1.24 -38.80 -47.21
N ILE A 24 0.92 -38.52 -45.95
CA ILE A 24 -0.19 -37.65 -45.57
C ILE A 24 0.23 -36.23 -45.98
N PRO A 25 -0.50 -35.51 -46.86
CA PRO A 25 -0.19 -34.13 -47.14
C PRO A 25 -0.48 -33.32 -45.88
N LEU A 26 0.59 -32.86 -45.23
CA LEU A 26 0.57 -31.82 -44.22
C LEU A 26 0.01 -30.55 -44.88
N GLY A 27 -1.31 -30.37 -44.78
CA GLY A 27 -1.95 -29.10 -45.08
C GLY A 27 -1.42 -28.06 -44.10
N ALA A 28 -0.47 -27.25 -44.56
CA ALA A 28 0.06 -26.13 -43.81
C ALA A 28 -1.07 -25.11 -43.57
N ALA A 29 -1.76 -25.22 -42.44
CA ALA A 29 -2.56 -24.14 -41.92
C ALA A 29 -1.61 -23.01 -41.53
N THR A 30 -1.39 -22.08 -42.46
CA THR A 30 -0.68 -20.83 -42.21
C THR A 30 -1.52 -20.01 -41.24
N HIS A 31 -1.33 -20.22 -39.94
CA HIS A 31 -1.72 -19.23 -38.94
C HIS A 31 -0.90 -17.98 -39.24
N LYS A 32 -1.51 -17.00 -39.91
CA LYS A 32 -0.95 -15.65 -39.99
C LYS A 32 -0.85 -15.13 -38.56
N ALA A 33 0.32 -15.32 -37.95
CA ALA A 33 0.67 -14.63 -36.72
C ALA A 33 0.50 -13.14 -36.98
N LYS A 34 -0.51 -12.53 -36.35
CA LYS A 34 -0.62 -11.08 -36.32
C LYS A 34 0.59 -10.58 -35.54
N GLU A 35 1.59 -10.13 -36.27
CA GLU A 35 2.75 -9.46 -35.72
C GLU A 35 2.25 -8.17 -35.07
N HIS A 36 2.12 -8.18 -33.75
CA HIS A 36 1.80 -6.99 -32.98
C HIS A 36 3.01 -6.07 -33.04
N LYS A 37 2.99 -5.14 -34.00
CA LYS A 37 3.98 -4.07 -34.11
C LYS A 37 4.02 -3.35 -32.77
N ALA A 38 5.07 -3.58 -31.99
CA ALA A 38 5.25 -2.97 -30.68
C ALA A 38 5.25 -1.45 -30.87
N ARG A 39 4.26 -0.80 -30.26
CA ARG A 39 4.12 0.65 -30.30
C ARG A 39 5.28 1.25 -29.52
N ALA A 40 6.03 2.16 -30.14
CA ALA A 40 7.14 2.84 -29.46
C ALA A 40 6.64 3.44 -28.14
N PRO A 41 7.40 3.32 -27.03
CA PRO A 41 6.98 3.79 -25.72
C PRO A 41 6.69 5.30 -25.79
N ARG A 42 5.46 5.68 -25.44
CA ARG A 42 5.11 7.10 -25.29
C ARG A 42 5.85 7.62 -24.07
N VAL A 43 6.62 8.69 -24.25
CA VAL A 43 7.17 9.44 -23.12
C VAL A 43 6.02 10.22 -22.51
N HIS A 44 5.66 9.89 -21.27
CA HIS A 44 4.64 10.61 -20.53
C HIS A 44 5.28 11.77 -19.75
N SER A 45 4.54 12.86 -19.60
CA SER A 45 4.90 13.98 -18.74
C SER A 45 4.04 13.96 -17.48
N VAL A 46 4.67 14.00 -16.32
CA VAL A 46 3.99 14.02 -15.02
C VAL A 46 4.51 15.21 -14.22
N GLY A 47 3.58 16.04 -13.73
CA GLY A 47 3.90 17.22 -12.96
C GLY A 47 2.86 17.51 -11.87
N LEU A 48 3.23 18.34 -10.90
CA LEU A 48 2.33 18.85 -9.87
C LEU A 48 2.17 20.36 -10.08
N GLY A 49 0.93 20.83 -10.06
CA GLY A 49 0.64 22.25 -10.16
C GLY A 49 0.89 23.00 -8.85
N ALA A 50 0.53 24.28 -8.85
CA ALA A 50 0.60 25.13 -7.66
C ALA A 50 -0.45 24.73 -6.61
N PHE A 51 -0.10 24.94 -5.35
CA PHE A 51 -1.03 24.77 -4.23
C PHE A 51 -2.06 25.90 -4.19
N ARG A 52 -3.28 25.54 -3.81
CA ARG A 52 -4.34 26.47 -3.42
C ARG A 52 -5.04 25.98 -2.14
N PRO A 53 -5.44 26.88 -1.23
CA PRO A 53 -6.29 26.51 -0.11
C PRO A 53 -7.74 26.28 -0.58
N VAL A 54 -8.40 25.29 0.00
CA VAL A 54 -9.85 25.05 -0.16
C VAL A 54 -10.49 24.81 1.20
N PRO A 55 -11.79 25.14 1.37
CA PRO A 55 -12.52 24.77 2.58
C PRO A 55 -12.51 23.26 2.79
N TYR A 56 -12.28 22.83 4.03
CA TYR A 56 -12.21 21.43 4.41
C TYR A 56 -12.95 21.20 5.72
N ILE A 57 -13.66 20.07 5.79
CA ILE A 57 -14.36 19.60 6.98
C ILE A 57 -13.76 18.23 7.29
N ALA A 58 -13.09 18.11 8.43
CA ALA A 58 -12.34 16.90 8.78
C ALA A 58 -13.26 15.69 8.98
N ASP A 59 -14.36 15.93 9.71
CA ASP A 59 -15.42 14.96 9.94
C ASP A 59 -16.76 15.60 9.51
N PRO A 60 -17.25 15.30 8.30
CA PRO A 60 -18.50 15.88 7.80
C PRO A 60 -19.74 15.35 8.54
N ASP A 61 -19.61 14.22 9.24
CA ASP A 61 -20.70 13.54 9.95
C ASP A 61 -20.75 13.92 11.45
N ALA A 62 -19.76 14.69 11.92
CA ALA A 62 -19.72 15.20 13.29
C ALA A 62 -20.92 16.11 13.61
N ALA A 63 -21.40 16.04 14.85
CA ALA A 63 -22.48 16.91 15.34
C ALA A 63 -22.12 18.42 15.28
N ALA A 64 -20.83 18.74 15.36
CA ALA A 64 -20.29 20.10 15.22
C ALA A 64 -19.05 20.06 14.32
N PRO A 65 -19.22 20.13 12.98
CA PRO A 65 -18.11 19.99 12.04
C PRO A 65 -17.18 21.21 12.15
N SER A 66 -15.90 20.95 12.44
CA SER A 66 -14.87 22.00 12.42
C SER A 66 -14.43 22.26 10.98
N GLN A 67 -14.46 23.52 10.58
CA GLN A 67 -14.04 23.94 9.25
C GLN A 67 -12.59 24.44 9.30
N THR A 68 -11.76 23.90 8.42
CA THR A 68 -10.35 24.28 8.26
C THR A 68 -10.04 24.55 6.78
N GLN A 69 -8.76 24.70 6.44
CA GLN A 69 -8.30 24.77 5.06
C GLN A 69 -7.45 23.55 4.71
N LEU A 70 -7.75 22.93 3.56
CA LEU A 70 -6.89 21.93 2.94
C LEU A 70 -6.11 22.58 1.80
N ARG A 71 -4.79 22.39 1.77
CA ARG A 71 -3.96 22.81 0.63
C ARG A 71 -3.97 21.71 -0.43
N ILE A 72 -4.50 22.01 -1.60
CA ILE A 72 -4.57 21.05 -2.72
C ILE A 72 -3.81 21.56 -3.94
N ARG A 73 -3.34 20.65 -4.78
CA ARG A 73 -2.74 20.93 -6.09
C ARG A 73 -3.11 19.85 -7.11
N PRO A 74 -3.20 20.18 -8.41
CA PRO A 74 -3.47 19.17 -9.43
C PRO A 74 -2.23 18.32 -9.67
N LEU A 75 -2.42 17.00 -9.74
CA LEU A 75 -1.50 16.07 -10.39
C LEU A 75 -1.84 16.03 -11.87
N ILE A 76 -0.87 16.39 -12.70
CA ILE A 76 -1.04 16.56 -14.15
C ILE A 76 -0.29 15.45 -14.86
N VAL A 77 -0.96 14.76 -15.77
CA VAL A 77 -0.38 13.75 -16.68
C VAL A 77 -0.70 14.17 -18.12
N ASP A 78 0.33 14.36 -18.94
CA ASP A 78 0.19 14.77 -20.35
C ASP A 78 -0.69 16.01 -20.56
N GLY A 79 -0.51 17.00 -19.68
CA GLY A 79 -1.24 18.27 -19.71
C GLY A 79 -2.69 18.20 -19.19
N ARG A 80 -3.14 17.04 -18.70
CA ARG A 80 -4.48 16.85 -18.12
C ARG A 80 -4.41 16.63 -16.62
N ILE A 81 -5.37 17.17 -15.88
CA ILE A 81 -5.51 16.88 -14.46
C ILE A 81 -5.93 15.42 -14.33
N ALA A 82 -5.02 14.60 -13.80
CA ALA A 82 -5.27 13.19 -13.51
C ALA A 82 -5.95 13.03 -12.15
N GLN A 83 -5.45 13.74 -11.13
CA GLN A 83 -6.02 13.76 -9.78
C GLN A 83 -5.80 15.09 -9.07
N TRP A 84 -6.52 15.32 -7.99
CA TRP A 84 -6.20 16.36 -7.00
C TRP A 84 -5.41 15.73 -5.84
N THR A 85 -4.42 16.45 -5.34
CA THR A 85 -3.50 15.93 -4.31
C THR A 85 -3.29 16.96 -3.22
N THR A 86 -2.85 16.50 -2.05
CA THR A 86 -2.50 17.33 -0.90
C THR A 86 -1.18 16.85 -0.28
N GLY A 87 -0.60 17.68 0.59
CA GLY A 87 0.64 17.38 1.28
C GLY A 87 1.86 17.29 0.38
N GLU A 88 2.97 16.87 0.99
CA GLU A 88 4.25 16.73 0.32
C GLU A 88 4.36 15.41 -0.45
N VAL A 89 5.28 15.40 -1.42
CA VAL A 89 5.62 14.21 -2.19
C VAL A 89 6.71 13.44 -1.48
N HIS A 90 6.57 12.13 -1.39
CA HIS A 90 7.66 11.24 -0.99
C HIS A 90 8.22 10.50 -2.21
N LEU A 91 9.53 10.60 -2.44
CA LEU A 91 10.20 9.88 -3.52
C LEU A 91 10.51 8.45 -3.07
N VAL A 92 9.91 7.46 -3.75
CA VAL A 92 10.17 6.04 -3.49
C VAL A 92 11.39 5.59 -4.30
N THR A 93 11.42 5.97 -5.57
CA THR A 93 12.56 5.76 -6.47
C THR A 93 12.83 7.03 -7.28
N ALA A 94 13.81 6.99 -8.20
CA ALA A 94 14.04 8.09 -9.14
C ALA A 94 12.83 8.36 -10.05
N THR A 95 12.02 7.34 -10.36
CA THR A 95 10.89 7.44 -11.30
C THR A 95 9.52 7.32 -10.63
N THR A 96 9.46 6.89 -9.37
CA THR A 96 8.20 6.73 -8.62
C THR A 96 8.16 7.59 -7.37
N PHE A 97 6.98 8.12 -7.08
CA PHE A 97 6.73 8.87 -5.87
C PHE A 97 5.32 8.59 -5.34
N THR A 98 5.14 8.80 -4.04
CA THR A 98 3.83 8.77 -3.40
C THR A 98 3.38 10.17 -3.01
N VAL A 99 2.08 10.40 -3.10
CA VAL A 99 1.43 11.66 -2.71
C VAL A 99 0.02 11.37 -2.25
N ARG A 100 -0.50 12.17 -1.32
CA ARG A 100 -1.84 11.99 -0.79
C ARG A 100 -2.89 12.54 -1.75
N GLU A 101 -3.94 11.78 -2.01
CA GLU A 101 -5.07 12.22 -2.81
C GLU A 101 -5.96 13.20 -2.03
N ALA A 102 -6.52 14.18 -2.74
CA ALA A 102 -7.58 15.04 -2.23
C ALA A 102 -8.84 14.81 -3.08
N LEU A 103 -9.86 14.22 -2.47
CA LEU A 103 -11.09 13.83 -3.15
C LEU A 103 -12.10 14.96 -3.13
N ARG A 104 -12.81 15.16 -4.23
CA ARG A 104 -13.96 16.07 -4.31
C ARG A 104 -15.23 15.23 -4.41
N VAL A 105 -15.99 15.18 -3.33
CA VAL A 105 -17.14 14.28 -3.16
C VAL A 105 -18.44 15.07 -3.18
N ASN A 106 -19.46 14.53 -3.84
CA ASN A 106 -20.83 15.07 -3.76
C ASN A 106 -21.49 14.51 -2.51
N ASP A 107 -21.71 15.38 -1.55
CA ASP A 107 -22.26 15.11 -0.22
C ASP A 107 -23.69 15.64 -0.10
N SER A 108 -24.47 15.48 -1.17
CA SER A 108 -25.89 15.79 -1.21
C SER A 108 -26.72 14.54 -1.00
N LEU A 109 -27.78 14.69 -0.22
CA LEU A 109 -28.84 13.70 -0.13
C LEU A 109 -29.67 13.68 -1.43
N PRO A 110 -30.32 12.56 -1.76
CA PRO A 110 -31.18 12.47 -2.96
C PRO A 110 -32.32 13.50 -3.00
N THR A 111 -32.72 14.03 -1.85
CA THR A 111 -33.78 15.05 -1.72
C THR A 111 -33.27 16.48 -1.80
N ASP A 112 -31.95 16.69 -1.80
CA ASP A 112 -31.39 18.03 -1.80
C ASP A 112 -31.58 18.71 -3.16
N PRO A 113 -31.94 20.01 -3.19
CA PRO A 113 -32.22 20.72 -4.43
C PRO A 113 -30.97 20.97 -5.29
N HIS A 114 -29.76 20.94 -4.70
CA HIS A 114 -28.51 21.23 -5.38
C HIS A 114 -27.36 20.35 -4.86
N PRO A 115 -26.37 20.00 -5.72
CA PRO A 115 -25.21 19.22 -5.29
C PRO A 115 -24.28 20.03 -4.37
N ARG A 116 -23.88 19.41 -3.26
CA ARG A 116 -22.96 19.94 -2.26
C ARG A 116 -21.62 19.26 -2.42
N TRP A 117 -20.64 19.97 -2.97
CA TRP A 117 -19.29 19.43 -3.15
C TRP A 117 -18.40 19.74 -1.96
N ILE A 118 -17.86 18.70 -1.32
CA ILE A 118 -16.89 18.82 -0.23
C ILE A 118 -15.54 18.23 -0.65
N TRP A 119 -14.48 18.69 0.01
CA TRP A 119 -13.15 18.10 -0.12
C TRP A 119 -12.91 17.12 1.02
N GLN A 120 -12.31 15.98 0.72
CA GLN A 120 -11.94 14.96 1.69
C GLN A 120 -10.51 14.48 1.46
N LEU A 121 -9.89 13.92 2.50
CA LEU A 121 -8.60 13.25 2.39
C LEU A 121 -8.81 11.88 1.76
N GLY A 122 -8.14 11.61 0.65
CA GLY A 122 -8.20 10.34 -0.04
C GLY A 122 -7.07 9.38 0.37
N PRO A 123 -6.97 8.24 -0.32
CA PRO A 123 -5.86 7.31 -0.16
C PRO A 123 -4.54 7.93 -0.62
N TRP A 124 -3.45 7.19 -0.41
CA TRP A 124 -2.17 7.50 -1.03
C TRP A 124 -2.18 7.07 -2.49
N LEU A 125 -1.50 7.82 -3.35
CA LEU A 125 -1.27 7.48 -4.75
C LEU A 125 0.17 7.03 -4.93
N LEU A 126 0.40 6.03 -5.77
CA LEU A 126 1.71 5.71 -6.34
C LEU A 126 1.74 6.20 -7.79
N VAL A 127 2.67 7.11 -8.07
CA VAL A 127 2.79 7.77 -9.38
C VAL A 127 4.11 7.39 -10.02
N HIS A 128 4.06 6.89 -11.26
CA HIS A 128 5.23 6.56 -12.06
C HIS A 128 5.42 7.59 -13.18
N ARG A 129 6.48 8.40 -13.07
CA ARG A 129 6.70 9.60 -13.89
C ARG A 129 6.89 9.29 -15.38
N THR A 130 7.61 8.23 -15.72
CA THR A 130 7.96 7.96 -17.13
C THR A 130 6.84 7.25 -17.89
N SER A 131 5.97 6.52 -17.19
CA SER A 131 4.83 5.81 -17.79
C SER A 131 3.51 6.57 -17.65
N GLY A 132 3.48 7.66 -16.89
CA GLY A 132 2.26 8.40 -16.59
C GLY A 132 1.26 7.64 -15.72
N ARG A 133 1.64 6.47 -15.19
CA ARG A 133 0.71 5.65 -14.41
C ARG A 133 0.48 6.27 -13.04
N VAL A 134 -0.78 6.49 -12.73
CA VAL A 134 -1.27 6.88 -11.40
C VAL A 134 -2.11 5.72 -10.89
N ALA A 135 -1.79 5.20 -9.72
CA ALA A 135 -2.54 4.13 -9.09
C ALA A 135 -2.78 4.45 -7.62
N GLU A 136 -3.93 4.03 -7.10
CA GLU A 136 -4.15 4.02 -5.66
C GLU A 136 -3.15 3.06 -4.99
N LEU A 137 -2.58 3.51 -3.89
CA LEU A 137 -1.69 2.73 -3.07
C LEU A 137 -2.46 2.17 -1.88
N HIS A 138 -2.71 0.86 -1.93
CA HIS A 138 -3.39 0.15 -0.87
C HIS A 138 -2.44 -0.07 0.32
N LEU A 139 -2.66 0.69 1.40
CA LEU A 139 -1.94 0.55 2.66
C LEU A 139 -2.83 -0.22 3.68
N PRO A 140 -2.36 -1.34 4.26
CA PRO A 140 -3.15 -2.14 5.20
C PRO A 140 -3.62 -1.34 6.41
N ASP A 141 -4.89 -1.47 6.82
CA ASP A 141 -5.44 -0.78 8.01
C ASP A 141 -5.31 0.77 7.97
N PHE A 142 -4.98 1.36 6.81
CA PHE A 142 -4.85 2.82 6.68
C PHE A 142 -6.23 3.47 6.58
N ASP A 143 -6.46 4.47 7.41
CA ASP A 143 -7.65 5.31 7.40
C ASP A 143 -7.24 6.78 7.19
N PRO A 144 -7.68 7.46 6.10
CA PRO A 144 -7.31 8.84 5.83
C PRO A 144 -7.70 9.84 6.91
N LEU A 145 -8.73 9.59 7.71
CA LEU A 145 -9.18 10.57 8.71
C LEU A 145 -8.32 10.54 9.97
N VAL A 146 -7.77 9.38 10.32
CA VAL A 146 -7.07 9.21 11.60
C VAL A 146 -5.61 8.79 11.48
N SER A 147 -5.18 8.31 10.31
CA SER A 147 -3.81 7.83 10.09
C SER A 147 -2.92 8.91 9.48
N ASP A 148 -1.69 9.01 9.98
CA ASP A 148 -0.64 9.84 9.39
C ASP A 148 0.60 9.00 9.08
N VAL A 149 1.15 9.13 7.88
CA VAL A 149 2.19 8.24 7.34
C VAL A 149 3.56 8.89 7.38
N ALA A 150 4.45 8.28 8.15
CA ALA A 150 5.87 8.55 8.10
C ALA A 150 6.54 7.65 7.05
N TRP A 151 7.04 8.27 5.99
CA TRP A 151 7.67 7.58 4.87
C TRP A 151 9.18 7.42 5.03
N PHE A 152 9.71 6.28 4.61
CA PHE A 152 11.14 6.05 4.42
C PHE A 152 11.39 5.05 3.30
N ARG A 153 12.06 5.47 2.21
CA ARG A 153 12.25 4.65 0.99
C ARG A 153 10.91 4.09 0.48
N ASP A 154 10.73 2.79 0.47
CA ASP A 154 9.54 2.03 0.11
C ASP A 154 8.76 1.54 1.34
N TYR A 155 9.08 2.02 2.53
CA TYR A 155 8.33 1.76 3.75
C TYR A 155 7.40 2.92 4.12
N ALA A 156 6.21 2.54 4.57
CA ALA A 156 5.22 3.41 5.20
C ALA A 156 5.01 2.95 6.64
N ALA A 157 5.18 3.86 7.60
CA ALA A 157 4.87 3.60 9.00
C ALA A 157 3.79 4.56 9.50
N TYR A 158 2.73 4.01 10.09
CA TYR A 158 1.59 4.77 10.60
C TYR A 158 0.84 3.99 11.68
N CYS A 159 0.02 4.69 12.44
CA CYS A 159 -1.05 4.06 13.18
C CYS A 159 -2.32 4.05 12.34
N GLY A 160 -2.98 2.90 12.27
CA GLY A 160 -4.18 2.68 11.49
C GLY A 160 -5.28 1.97 12.29
N LEU A 161 -6.45 1.83 11.68
CA LEU A 161 -7.57 1.12 12.26
C LEU A 161 -7.67 -0.28 11.65
N HIS A 162 -7.65 -1.30 12.50
CA HIS A 162 -7.80 -2.67 12.03
C HIS A 162 -9.20 -2.95 11.48
N THR A 163 -9.34 -4.04 10.71
CA THR A 163 -10.63 -4.56 10.22
C THR A 163 -11.72 -4.47 11.30
N GLY A 164 -12.73 -3.64 11.07
CA GLY A 164 -13.84 -3.39 12.00
C GLY A 164 -13.75 -2.08 12.80
N GLY A 165 -12.68 -1.29 12.66
CA GLY A 165 -12.60 0.10 13.14
C GLY A 165 -12.50 0.28 14.66
N LYS A 166 -12.39 -0.81 15.44
CA LYS A 166 -12.45 -0.77 16.92
C LYS A 166 -11.09 -0.78 17.60
N LEU A 167 -10.02 -1.01 16.85
CA LEU A 167 -8.69 -1.22 17.40
C LEU A 167 -7.67 -0.42 16.61
N VAL A 168 -6.77 0.26 17.31
CA VAL A 168 -5.65 0.99 16.74
C VAL A 168 -4.44 0.05 16.66
N TYR A 169 -3.76 0.04 15.52
CA TYR A 169 -2.59 -0.79 15.26
C TYR A 169 -1.42 0.08 14.79
N ALA A 170 -0.21 -0.23 15.25
CA ALA A 170 1.02 0.21 14.62
C ALA A 170 1.27 -0.67 13.39
N VAL A 171 1.42 -0.02 12.23
CA VAL A 171 1.59 -0.69 10.95
C VAL A 171 2.86 -0.22 10.28
N VAL A 172 3.65 -1.18 9.78
CA VAL A 172 4.73 -0.94 8.83
C VAL A 172 4.39 -1.69 7.56
N ALA A 173 4.19 -0.97 6.47
CA ALA A 173 3.93 -1.54 5.14
C ALA A 173 5.13 -1.33 4.22
N GLU A 174 5.44 -2.33 3.41
CA GLU A 174 6.41 -2.24 2.32
C GLU A 174 5.66 -2.18 0.98
N LEU A 175 6.00 -1.21 0.14
CA LEU A 175 5.28 -1.00 -1.11
C LEU A 175 5.42 -2.21 -2.04
N GLY A 176 4.31 -2.62 -2.64
CA GLY A 176 4.25 -3.80 -3.52
C GLY A 176 4.05 -5.12 -2.77
N THR A 177 4.09 -5.12 -1.44
CA THR A 177 3.73 -6.28 -0.62
C THR A 177 2.27 -6.22 -0.19
N ARG A 178 1.60 -7.38 -0.11
CA ARG A 178 0.19 -7.45 0.29
C ARG A 178 0.01 -7.40 1.81
N LYS A 179 0.96 -7.96 2.56
CA LYS A 179 0.91 -8.06 4.02
C LYS A 179 1.84 -7.01 4.62
N PRO A 180 1.45 -6.32 5.70
CA PRO A 180 2.36 -5.43 6.39
C PRO A 180 3.49 -6.23 7.05
N LEU A 181 4.66 -5.61 7.18
CA LEU A 181 5.81 -6.14 7.92
C LEU A 181 5.55 -6.15 9.43
N VAL A 182 4.83 -5.13 9.91
CA VAL A 182 4.40 -5.01 11.30
C VAL A 182 2.90 -4.73 11.29
N SER A 183 2.15 -5.48 12.10
CA SER A 183 0.76 -5.17 12.46
C SER A 183 0.60 -5.49 13.94
N LYS A 184 0.76 -4.47 14.78
CA LYS A 184 0.76 -4.61 16.24
C LYS A 184 -0.38 -3.82 16.85
N LYS A 185 -1.30 -4.51 17.52
CA LYS A 185 -2.35 -3.88 18.33
C LYS A 185 -1.72 -2.95 19.39
N LEU A 186 -2.21 -1.72 19.44
CA LEU A 186 -1.85 -0.70 20.42
C LEU A 186 -2.93 -0.56 21.48
N SER A 187 -4.15 -0.22 21.05
CA SER A 187 -5.26 0.15 21.95
C SER A 187 -6.62 -0.11 21.29
N ALA A 188 -7.69 0.12 22.06
CA ALA A 188 -9.03 0.27 21.49
C ALA A 188 -9.17 1.68 20.87
N PHE A 189 -9.95 1.78 19.80
CA PHE A 189 -10.31 3.06 19.18
C PHE A 189 -11.62 3.58 19.75
N ASP A 190 -11.63 4.81 20.23
CA ASP A 190 -12.83 5.54 20.64
C ASP A 190 -13.17 6.59 19.57
N PRO A 191 -14.23 6.39 18.75
CA PRO A 191 -14.58 7.33 17.70
C PRO A 191 -15.04 8.69 18.23
N ALA A 192 -15.52 8.77 19.47
CA ALA A 192 -15.99 10.03 20.06
C ALA A 192 -14.86 10.84 20.71
N ASN A 193 -13.81 10.16 21.21
CA ASN A 193 -12.72 10.80 21.93
C ASN A 193 -11.37 10.17 21.58
N HIS A 194 -10.81 10.58 20.44
CA HIS A 194 -9.47 10.21 19.99
C HIS A 194 -8.70 11.43 19.50
N PRO A 195 -7.35 11.42 19.61
CA PRO A 195 -6.54 12.40 18.92
C PRO A 195 -6.60 12.16 17.39
N THR A 196 -6.53 13.23 16.61
CA THR A 196 -6.39 13.18 15.16
C THR A 196 -5.05 13.81 14.77
N PRO A 197 -4.07 13.05 14.24
CA PRO A 197 -4.08 11.59 14.03
C PRO A 197 -4.05 10.76 15.33
N VAL A 198 -4.39 9.47 15.25
CA VAL A 198 -4.49 8.56 16.42
C VAL A 198 -3.16 8.26 17.10
N CYS A 199 -2.04 8.54 16.42
CA CYS A 199 -0.69 8.52 16.98
C CYS A 199 0.11 9.68 16.42
N ALA A 200 1.13 10.10 17.15
CA ALA A 200 2.17 10.95 16.56
C ALA A 200 2.88 10.21 15.40
N PRO A 201 3.45 10.96 14.42
CA PRO A 201 4.19 10.36 13.31
C PRO A 201 5.29 9.42 13.80
N ALA A 202 5.44 8.27 13.14
CA ALA A 202 6.50 7.33 13.46
C ALA A 202 7.89 7.93 13.13
N ASN A 203 8.91 7.55 13.90
CA ASN A 203 10.27 8.02 13.71
C ASN A 203 11.14 6.92 13.09
N TRP A 204 11.81 7.26 11.99
CA TRP A 204 12.75 6.39 11.27
C TRP A 204 14.18 6.69 11.70
N GLN A 205 14.96 5.65 12.01
CA GLN A 205 16.37 5.75 12.37
C GLN A 205 17.22 4.86 11.47
N LEU A 206 18.41 5.37 11.12
CA LEU A 206 19.43 4.63 10.36
C LEU A 206 20.51 4.09 11.28
N GLY A 207 21.07 2.93 10.93
CA GLY A 207 22.24 2.34 11.60
C GLY A 207 21.99 1.82 13.02
N PRO A 208 21.21 0.75 13.22
CA PRO A 208 20.50 -0.08 12.24
C PRO A 208 19.14 0.50 11.84
N LEU A 209 18.54 0.03 10.73
CA LEU A 209 17.23 0.51 10.28
C LEU A 209 16.16 0.18 11.34
N ARG A 210 15.55 1.23 11.90
CA ARG A 210 14.51 1.10 12.93
C ARG A 210 13.35 2.06 12.66
N VAL A 211 12.20 1.67 13.18
CA VAL A 211 10.99 2.51 13.23
C VAL A 211 10.41 2.48 14.63
N SER A 212 10.10 3.66 15.16
CA SER A 212 9.51 3.84 16.49
C SER A 212 8.13 4.46 16.38
N PHE A 213 7.15 3.91 17.08
CA PHE A 213 5.78 4.43 17.19
C PHE A 213 5.57 5.01 18.58
N PHE A 214 4.82 6.11 18.63
CA PHE A 214 4.53 6.86 19.86
C PHE A 214 3.01 6.89 20.11
N PRO A 215 2.42 5.77 20.60
CA PRO A 215 1.03 5.75 21.00
C PRO A 215 0.77 6.71 22.17
N THR A 216 -0.37 7.38 22.15
CA THR A 216 -0.82 8.26 23.24
C THR A 216 -0.89 7.46 24.55
N ASP A 217 -0.29 7.98 25.61
CA ASP A 217 -0.26 7.39 26.95
C ASP A 217 0.45 6.03 27.08
N ALA A 218 1.31 5.67 26.11
CA ALA A 218 2.07 4.42 26.16
C ALA A 218 3.56 4.62 25.82
N THR A 219 4.37 3.63 26.21
CA THR A 219 5.80 3.64 25.90
C THR A 219 6.02 3.48 24.39
N PRO A 220 7.04 4.15 23.83
CA PRO A 220 7.35 3.98 22.43
C PRO A 220 7.66 2.52 22.12
N ILE A 221 7.08 2.00 21.05
CA ILE A 221 7.40 0.65 20.57
C ILE A 221 8.29 0.76 19.34
N THR A 222 9.37 -0.02 19.32
CA THR A 222 10.39 0.06 18.27
C THR A 222 10.55 -1.29 17.58
N TYR A 223 10.66 -1.25 16.26
CA TYR A 223 10.99 -2.41 15.44
C TYR A 223 12.28 -2.15 14.67
N SER A 224 13.16 -3.14 14.62
CA SER A 224 14.27 -3.19 13.65
C SER A 224 13.78 -3.83 12.37
N ILE A 225 14.15 -3.25 11.23
CA ILE A 225 13.84 -3.79 9.91
C ILE A 225 15.13 -4.25 9.25
N ASP A 226 15.17 -5.50 8.84
CA ASP A 226 16.27 -6.08 8.08
C ASP A 226 15.72 -6.97 6.96
N ASN A 227 16.13 -6.69 5.72
CA ASN A 227 15.77 -7.48 4.52
C ASN A 227 14.27 -7.85 4.41
N GLY A 228 13.37 -6.88 4.66
CA GLY A 228 11.92 -7.10 4.60
C GLY A 228 11.35 -7.88 5.79
N PHE A 229 12.11 -8.06 6.86
CA PHE A 229 11.65 -8.61 8.12
C PHE A 229 11.68 -7.56 9.21
N ALA A 230 10.68 -7.58 10.09
CA ALA A 230 10.62 -6.72 11.25
C ALA A 230 10.71 -7.54 12.54
N ALA A 231 11.54 -7.10 13.47
CA ALA A 231 11.66 -7.68 14.81
C ALA A 231 11.49 -6.60 15.88
N PRO A 232 10.74 -6.86 16.96
CA PRO A 232 10.62 -5.91 18.06
C PRO A 232 11.97 -5.72 18.74
N VAL A 233 12.33 -4.46 19.04
CA VAL A 233 13.49 -4.11 19.83
C VAL A 233 13.03 -3.96 21.28
N ALA A 234 13.66 -4.69 22.20
CA ALA A 234 13.37 -4.52 23.62
C ALA A 234 13.66 -3.08 24.04
N SER A 235 12.68 -2.43 24.68
CA SER A 235 12.93 -1.16 25.38
C SER A 235 14.01 -1.44 26.40
N ALA A 236 15.13 -0.72 26.34
CA ALA A 236 16.18 -0.88 27.33
C ALA A 236 15.61 -0.51 28.70
N ASP A 237 15.33 -1.53 29.53
CA ASP A 237 15.16 -1.30 30.95
C ASP A 237 16.43 -0.62 31.43
N ASN A 238 16.29 0.60 31.97
CA ASN A 238 17.34 1.22 32.78
C ASN A 238 17.61 0.30 33.97
N THR A 239 18.46 -0.69 33.75
CA THR A 239 19.09 -1.44 34.82
C THR A 239 20.33 -0.63 35.18
N THR A 240 20.15 0.34 36.07
CA THR A 240 21.25 0.92 36.84
C THR A 240 21.95 -0.23 37.57
N SER A 241 22.92 -0.89 36.92
CA SER A 241 23.95 -1.63 37.62
C SER A 241 24.90 -0.59 38.20
N SER A 242 24.52 -0.05 39.37
CA SER A 242 25.49 0.52 40.28
C SER A 242 26.36 -0.64 40.76
N VAL A 243 27.49 -0.85 40.10
CA VAL A 243 28.58 -1.67 40.61
C VAL A 243 29.09 -1.00 41.89
N PRO A 244 29.02 -1.64 43.07
CA PRO A 244 29.68 -1.11 44.26
C PRO A 244 31.18 -1.21 44.03
N ILE A 245 31.89 -0.08 44.11
CA ILE A 245 33.35 -0.05 44.16
C ILE A 245 33.76 -0.51 45.58
N PRO A 246 34.74 -1.41 45.72
CA PRO A 246 35.21 -1.93 47.00
C PRO A 246 35.88 -0.86 47.88
#